data_AF-A0A9W4SJ18-F1
#
_entry.id   AF-A0A9W4SJ18-F1
#
_cell.length_a   1.000
_cell.length_b   1.000
_cell.length_c   1.000
_cell.angle_alpha   90.00
_cell.angle_beta   90.00
_cell.angle_gamma   90.00
#
_symmetry.space_group_name_H-M   'P 1'
#
loop_
_entity.id
_entity.type
_entity.pdbx_description
1 polymer ?
#
loop_
_entity_poly.entity_id
_entity_poly.type
_entity_poly.pdbx_seq_one_letter_code
_entity_poly.pdbx_strand_id
1 'polypeptide(L)'
;MAINNEQKIKIYKSKFDKIKSLLKLNLFSLAILSQFIVITLFQSELSFRNSNLNELLNIINNNCPSYRRRFVYMNFISFENYLFVAYQAFLTYLGLNSIFNQDVLQIRAYALMNFGGYIYTIIQMIEVKIPVEFARKACLVQIDSNIMGIELPQLITYTCFVMLNGYLSFKIYQPFAFVYFSVSFTSFMCAWNVKNDFGRGLKEAIASNKMKSKQLPNIQSIVIDDDEVQQQS
;
A
#
# COMPACT_ATOMS: atom_id res chain seq x y z
N MET A 1 -41.41 13.66 -36.69
CA MET A 1 -41.20 12.40 -35.95
C MET A 1 -41.29 12.71 -34.46
N ALA A 2 -42.38 12.34 -33.78
CA ALA A 2 -42.55 12.64 -32.35
C ALA A 2 -41.70 11.67 -31.52
N ILE A 3 -40.81 12.20 -30.67
CA ILE A 3 -40.02 11.42 -29.73
C ILE A 3 -40.98 10.80 -28.71
N ASN A 4 -41.05 9.45 -28.68
CA ASN A 4 -41.87 8.70 -27.72
C ASN A 4 -41.47 9.06 -26.27
N ASN A 5 -42.44 9.12 -25.36
CA ASN A 5 -42.23 9.42 -23.94
C ASN A 5 -41.17 8.52 -23.29
N GLU A 6 -41.04 7.26 -23.71
CA GLU A 6 -39.98 6.35 -23.25
C GLU A 6 -38.56 6.83 -23.61
N GLN A 7 -38.37 7.39 -24.81
CA GLN A 7 -37.08 7.93 -25.24
C GLN A 7 -36.71 9.18 -24.43
N LYS A 8 -37.69 10.04 -24.12
CA LYS A 8 -37.48 11.20 -23.24
C LYS A 8 -37.02 10.76 -21.84
N ILE A 9 -37.66 9.76 -21.24
CA ILE A 9 -37.28 9.23 -19.91
C ILE A 9 -35.85 8.69 -19.92
N LYS A 10 -35.44 7.94 -20.95
CA LYS A 10 -34.05 7.44 -21.08
C LYS A 10 -33.03 8.58 -21.18
N ILE A 11 -33.32 9.63 -21.95
CA ILE A 11 -32.43 10.80 -22.08
C ILE A 11 -32.31 11.54 -20.74
N TYR A 12 -33.42 11.75 -20.02
CA TYR A 12 -33.38 12.40 -18.71
C TYR A 12 -32.57 11.61 -17.69
N LYS A 13 -32.77 10.28 -17.64
CA LYS A 13 -32.01 9.40 -16.76
C LYS A 13 -30.51 9.44 -17.05
N SER A 14 -30.13 9.36 -18.33
CA SER A 14 -28.73 9.46 -18.76
C SER A 14 -28.08 10.80 -18.37
N LYS A 15 -28.77 11.93 -18.57
CA LYS A 15 -28.29 13.25 -18.15
C LYS A 15 -28.13 13.34 -16.63
N PHE A 16 -29.09 12.81 -15.88
CA PHE A 16 -29.06 12.81 -14.42
C PHE A 16 -27.88 11.98 -13.87
N ASP A 17 -27.64 10.80 -14.42
CA ASP A 17 -26.52 9.94 -14.03
C ASP A 17 -25.16 10.62 -14.32
N LYS A 18 -25.06 11.35 -15.44
CA LYS A 18 -23.87 12.14 -15.79
C LYS A 18 -23.61 13.28 -14.79
N ILE A 19 -24.65 14.01 -14.39
CA ILE A 19 -24.54 15.07 -13.37
C ILE A 19 -24.09 14.48 -12.02
N LYS A 20 -24.69 13.35 -11.62
CA LYS A 20 -24.32 12.67 -10.36
C LYS A 20 -22.88 12.17 -10.38
N SER A 21 -22.39 11.71 -11.53
CA SER A 21 -20.99 11.32 -11.72
C SER A 21 -20.04 12.51 -11.59
N LEU A 22 -20.33 13.63 -12.27
CA LEU A 22 -19.54 14.86 -12.16
C LEU A 22 -19.48 15.41 -10.73
N LEU A 23 -20.61 15.41 -10.02
CA LEU A 23 -20.68 15.87 -8.63
C LEU A 23 -19.76 15.04 -7.72
N LYS A 24 -19.71 13.72 -7.90
CA LYS A 24 -18.83 12.83 -7.11
C LYS A 24 -17.35 13.11 -7.39
N LEU A 25 -16.98 13.33 -8.66
CA LEU A 25 -15.60 13.64 -9.05
C LEU A 25 -15.17 14.99 -8.46
N ASN A 26 -16.03 16.00 -8.51
CA ASN A 26 -15.78 17.31 -7.91
C ASN A 26 -15.64 17.21 -6.38
N LEU A 27 -16.54 16.47 -5.73
CA LEU A 27 -16.46 16.24 -4.28
C LEU A 27 -15.16 15.52 -3.90
N PHE A 28 -14.73 14.54 -4.70
CA PHE A 28 -13.49 13.83 -4.46
C PHE A 28 -12.27 14.75 -4.63
N SER A 29 -12.24 15.56 -5.69
CA SER A 29 -11.19 16.56 -5.89
C SER A 29 -11.11 17.56 -4.74
N LEU A 30 -12.25 18.05 -4.24
CA LEU A 30 -12.33 18.97 -3.11
C LEU A 30 -11.89 18.32 -1.80
N ALA A 31 -12.22 17.04 -1.59
CA ALA A 31 -11.78 16.29 -0.42
C ALA A 31 -10.26 16.08 -0.41
N ILE A 32 -9.64 15.80 -1.57
CA ILE A 32 -8.19 15.67 -1.72
C ILE A 32 -7.50 17.01 -1.40
N LEU A 33 -7.97 18.11 -1.99
CA LEU A 33 -7.39 19.44 -1.75
C LEU A 33 -7.55 19.89 -0.30
N SER A 34 -8.74 19.67 0.29
CA SER A 34 -8.99 19.97 1.71
C SER A 34 -8.09 19.15 2.62
N GLN A 35 -7.90 17.85 2.34
CA GLN A 35 -6.97 17.00 3.08
C GLN A 35 -5.56 17.59 3.03
N PHE A 36 -5.07 17.94 1.83
CA PHE A 36 -3.73 18.50 1.65
C PHE A 36 -3.51 19.75 2.50
N ILE A 37 -4.43 20.72 2.42
CA ILE A 37 -4.33 21.99 3.15
C ILE A 37 -4.31 21.73 4.65
N VAL A 38 -5.28 20.98 5.17
CA VAL A 38 -5.42 20.75 6.61
C VAL A 38 -4.23 19.97 7.18
N ILE A 39 -3.80 18.89 6.50
CA ILE A 39 -2.66 18.08 6.95
C ILE A 39 -1.35 18.88 6.86
N THR A 40 -1.18 19.73 5.85
CA THR A 40 0.01 20.59 5.74
C THR A 40 0.07 21.61 6.88
N LEU A 41 -1.06 22.19 7.28
CA LEU A 41 -1.12 23.10 8.44
C LEU A 41 -0.70 22.38 9.73
N PHE A 42 -1.26 21.20 9.99
CA PHE A 42 -0.89 20.39 11.16
C PHE A 42 0.60 20.02 11.16
N GLN A 43 1.14 19.58 10.02
CA GLN A 43 2.54 19.16 9.91
C GLN A 43 3.52 20.34 10.01
N SER A 44 3.12 21.52 9.54
CA SER A 44 3.91 22.75 9.70
C SER A 44 4.01 23.14 11.18
N GLU A 45 2.89 23.09 11.91
CA GLU A 45 2.85 23.35 13.35
C GLU A 45 3.69 22.32 14.14
N LEU A 46 3.53 21.03 13.81
CA LEU A 46 4.38 19.98 14.39
C LEU A 46 5.86 20.20 14.07
N SER A 47 6.20 20.67 12.87
CA SER A 47 7.58 20.92 12.49
C SER A 47 8.19 22.04 13.33
N PHE A 48 7.46 23.14 13.50
CA PHE A 48 7.87 24.25 14.36
C PHE A 48 8.05 23.83 15.83
N ARG A 49 7.12 23.03 16.35
CA ARG A 49 7.27 22.44 17.70
C ARG A 49 8.50 21.53 17.77
N ASN A 50 8.72 20.69 16.75
CA ASN A 50 9.80 19.72 16.75
C ASN A 50 11.18 20.35 16.54
N SER A 51 11.28 21.51 15.87
CA SER A 51 12.54 22.25 15.81
C SER A 51 12.99 22.75 17.20
N ASN A 52 12.05 23.03 18.09
CA ASN A 52 12.35 23.43 19.47
C ASN A 52 12.80 22.23 20.34
N LEU A 53 12.57 20.99 19.92
CA LEU A 53 13.10 19.80 20.62
C LEU A 53 14.62 19.70 20.56
N ASN A 54 15.30 20.45 19.68
CA ASN A 54 16.77 20.55 19.68
C ASN A 54 17.29 21.15 21.00
N GLU A 55 16.56 22.08 21.60
CA GLU A 55 16.90 22.64 22.90
C GLU A 55 16.75 21.57 24.00
N LEU A 56 15.68 20.78 23.94
CA LEU A 56 15.49 19.64 24.82
C LEU A 56 16.63 18.62 24.69
N LEU A 57 17.09 18.36 23.46
CA LEU A 57 18.22 17.47 23.22
C LEU A 57 19.49 17.98 23.91
N ASN A 58 19.74 19.29 23.90
CA ASN A 58 20.88 19.88 24.59
C ASN A 58 20.80 19.69 26.11
N ILE A 59 19.61 19.86 26.69
CA ILE A 59 19.37 19.61 28.13
C ILE A 59 19.62 18.12 28.45
N ILE A 60 19.12 17.20 27.63
CA ILE A 60 19.34 15.76 27.80
C ILE A 60 20.83 15.41 27.66
N ASN A 61 21.53 16.00 26.69
CA ASN A 61 22.95 15.75 26.49
C ASN A 61 23.80 16.16 27.70
N ASN A 62 23.39 17.23 28.39
CA ASN A 62 24.09 17.74 29.56
C ASN A 62 23.74 16.96 30.84
N ASN A 63 22.46 16.61 31.03
CA ASN A 63 21.98 15.98 32.28
C ASN A 63 22.01 14.44 32.23
N CYS A 64 21.99 13.84 31.04
CA CYS A 64 21.85 12.40 30.80
C CYS A 64 22.77 11.89 29.66
N PRO A 65 24.10 12.06 29.77
CA PRO A 65 25.03 11.77 28.68
C PRO A 65 25.03 10.30 28.24
N SER A 66 24.74 9.37 29.16
CA SER A 66 24.60 7.94 28.90
C SER A 66 23.48 7.58 27.91
N TYR A 67 22.48 8.45 27.75
CA TYR A 67 21.34 8.21 26.85
C TYR A 67 21.41 8.98 25.53
N ARG A 68 22.44 9.80 25.32
CA ARG A 68 22.62 10.65 24.12
C ARG A 68 22.35 9.93 22.80
N ARG A 69 22.90 8.71 22.62
CA ARG A 69 22.74 7.95 21.37
C ARG A 69 21.29 7.62 21.03
N ARG A 70 20.42 7.43 22.03
CA ARG A 70 19.00 7.11 21.80
C ARG A 70 18.20 8.30 21.30
N PHE A 71 18.67 9.52 21.54
CA PHE A 71 17.94 10.74 21.20
C PHE A 71 18.46 11.46 19.96
N VAL A 72 19.58 11.02 19.37
CA VAL A 72 20.12 11.62 18.13
C VAL A 72 19.08 11.65 16.99
N TYR A 73 18.17 10.66 16.97
CA TYR A 73 17.07 10.59 16.01
C TYR A 73 16.10 11.78 16.11
N MET A 74 15.95 12.43 17.28
CA MET A 74 15.01 13.54 17.45
C MET A 74 15.31 14.75 16.55
N ASN A 75 16.57 14.92 16.14
CA ASN A 75 16.98 15.97 15.20
C ASN A 75 16.35 15.80 13.81
N PHE A 76 15.97 14.57 13.44
CA PHE A 76 15.41 14.27 12.13
C PHE A 76 13.88 14.40 12.08
N ILE A 77 13.21 14.45 13.23
CA ILE A 77 11.73 14.45 13.29
C ILE A 77 11.15 15.71 12.61
N SER A 78 11.77 16.89 12.78
CA SER A 78 11.31 18.10 12.06
C SER A 78 11.47 17.95 10.55
N PHE A 79 12.56 17.33 10.08
CA PHE A 79 12.77 17.07 8.65
C PHE A 79 11.76 16.06 8.10
N GLU A 80 11.44 15.02 8.86
CA GLU A 80 10.41 14.05 8.50
C GLU A 80 9.03 14.68 8.32
N ASN A 81 8.66 15.67 9.14
CA ASN A 81 7.41 16.42 8.95
C ASN A 81 7.38 17.13 7.57
N TYR A 82 8.50 17.72 7.14
CA TYR A 82 8.60 18.34 5.81
C TYR A 82 8.54 17.31 4.68
N LEU A 83 9.19 16.15 4.84
CA LEU A 83 9.06 15.04 3.90
C LEU A 83 7.61 14.57 3.80
N PHE A 84 6.88 14.56 4.91
CA PHE A 84 5.48 14.19 4.91
C PHE A 84 4.60 15.23 4.19
N VAL A 85 4.91 16.53 4.30
CA VAL A 85 4.24 17.56 3.48
C VAL A 85 4.50 17.34 1.99
N ALA A 86 5.75 17.06 1.61
CA ALA A 86 6.10 16.75 0.22
C ALA A 86 5.37 15.49 -0.28
N TYR A 87 5.26 14.47 0.57
CA TYR A 87 4.48 13.27 0.31
C TYR A 87 2.99 13.59 0.10
N GLN A 88 2.38 14.45 0.92
CA GLN A 88 0.98 14.87 0.73
C GLN A 88 0.78 15.67 -0.56
N ALA A 89 1.76 16.49 -0.95
CA ALA A 89 1.72 17.21 -2.22
C ALA A 89 1.77 16.24 -3.41
N PHE A 90 2.67 15.24 -3.36
CA PHE A 90 2.72 14.17 -4.36
C PHE A 90 1.41 13.38 -4.43
N LEU A 91 0.85 13.02 -3.28
CA LEU A 91 -0.40 12.28 -3.18
C LEU A 91 -1.59 13.08 -3.73
N THR A 92 -1.61 14.39 -3.51
CA THR A 92 -2.59 15.32 -4.08
C THR A 92 -2.49 15.38 -5.60
N TYR A 93 -1.27 15.54 -6.12
CA TYR A 93 -1.02 15.48 -7.55
C TYR A 93 -1.50 14.17 -8.16
N LEU A 94 -1.12 13.03 -7.58
CA LEU A 94 -1.52 11.70 -8.04
C LEU A 94 -3.05 11.55 -8.02
N GLY A 95 -3.70 11.96 -6.94
CA GLY A 95 -5.15 11.89 -6.78
C GLY A 95 -5.88 12.73 -7.84
N LEU A 96 -5.50 14.00 -8.02
CA LEU A 96 -6.11 14.87 -9.02
C LEU A 96 -5.85 14.40 -10.45
N ASN A 97 -4.61 14.00 -10.75
CA ASN A 97 -4.24 13.47 -12.06
C ASN A 97 -5.04 12.21 -12.41
N SER A 98 -5.28 11.33 -11.43
CA SER A 98 -6.09 10.13 -11.61
C SER A 98 -7.57 10.45 -11.91
N ILE A 99 -8.10 11.52 -11.32
CA ILE A 99 -9.48 11.99 -11.58
C ILE A 99 -9.59 12.55 -13.00
N PHE A 100 -8.64 13.41 -13.42
CA PHE A 100 -8.68 14.04 -14.75
C PHE A 100 -8.47 13.05 -15.89
N ASN A 101 -7.54 12.10 -15.71
CA ASN A 101 -7.25 11.09 -16.73
C ASN A 101 -8.15 9.84 -16.64
N GLN A 102 -9.04 9.79 -15.65
CA GLN A 102 -9.91 8.63 -15.37
C GLN A 102 -9.13 7.31 -15.20
N ASP A 103 -7.90 7.40 -14.69
CA ASP A 103 -7.02 6.24 -14.52
C ASP A 103 -7.34 5.51 -13.22
N VAL A 104 -8.03 4.38 -13.37
CA VAL A 104 -8.46 3.51 -12.29
C VAL A 104 -7.29 2.94 -11.48
N LEU A 105 -6.14 2.66 -12.12
CA LEU A 105 -4.98 2.11 -11.42
C LEU A 105 -4.37 3.18 -10.52
N GLN A 106 -4.28 4.43 -11.00
CA GLN A 106 -3.80 5.55 -10.20
C GLN A 106 -4.71 5.86 -9.01
N ILE A 107 -6.04 5.74 -9.15
CA ILE A 107 -6.98 5.90 -8.01
C ILE A 107 -6.70 4.87 -6.92
N ARG A 108 -6.40 3.61 -7.29
CA ARG A 108 -6.04 2.58 -6.30
C ARG A 108 -4.70 2.85 -5.63
N ALA A 109 -3.70 3.24 -6.42
CA ALA A 109 -2.40 3.64 -5.88
C ALA A 109 -2.56 4.79 -4.89
N TYR A 110 -3.34 5.82 -5.26
CA TYR A 110 -3.70 6.92 -4.37
C TYR A 110 -4.35 6.43 -3.08
N ALA A 111 -5.36 5.55 -3.14
CA ALA A 111 -6.06 5.07 -1.95
C ALA A 111 -5.13 4.26 -1.00
N LEU A 112 -4.30 3.38 -1.57
CA LEU A 112 -3.31 2.59 -0.81
C LEU A 112 -2.25 3.48 -0.18
N MET A 113 -1.72 4.43 -0.94
CA MET A 113 -0.76 5.39 -0.44
C MET A 113 -1.39 6.23 0.68
N ASN A 114 -2.59 6.78 0.47
CA ASN A 114 -3.27 7.58 1.50
C ASN A 114 -3.46 6.82 2.82
N PHE A 115 -3.77 5.52 2.74
CA PHE A 115 -3.80 4.65 3.91
C PHE A 115 -2.41 4.45 4.55
N GLY A 116 -1.36 4.29 3.74
CA GLY A 116 0.03 4.28 4.22
C GLY A 116 0.42 5.57 4.94
N GLY A 117 0.00 6.73 4.44
CA GLY A 117 0.18 8.02 5.11
C GLY A 117 -0.50 8.07 6.48
N TYR A 118 -1.70 7.50 6.62
CA TYR A 118 -2.37 7.37 7.92
C TYR A 118 -1.60 6.47 8.90
N ILE A 119 -1.11 5.31 8.46
CA ILE A 119 -0.25 4.45 9.29
C ILE A 119 1.00 5.23 9.74
N TYR A 120 1.63 5.97 8.82
CA TYR A 120 2.78 6.80 9.14
C TYR A 120 2.46 7.82 10.26
N THR A 121 1.30 8.49 10.23
CA THR A 121 0.93 9.42 11.32
C THR A 121 0.74 8.75 12.68
N ILE A 122 0.31 7.47 12.73
CA ILE A 122 0.27 6.71 13.99
C ILE A 122 1.68 6.44 14.49
N ILE A 123 2.60 6.03 13.60
CA ILE A 123 3.99 5.75 13.94
C ILE A 123 4.66 7.01 14.48
N GLN A 124 4.50 8.14 13.79
CA GLN A 124 5.03 9.45 14.18
C GLN A 124 4.60 9.86 15.60
N MET A 125 3.32 9.65 15.95
CA MET A 125 2.81 9.92 17.30
C MET A 125 3.50 9.06 18.38
N ILE A 126 3.72 7.77 18.08
CA ILE A 126 4.40 6.84 19.00
C ILE A 126 5.88 7.24 19.16
N GLU A 127 6.54 7.58 18.05
CA GLU A 127 7.96 7.95 17.99
C GLU A 127 8.29 9.22 18.77
N VAL A 128 7.38 10.18 18.85
CA VAL A 128 7.58 11.38 19.70
C VAL A 128 7.23 11.09 21.16
N LYS A 129 6.14 10.34 21.41
CA LYS A 129 5.63 10.11 22.77
C LYS A 129 6.61 9.31 23.63
N ILE A 130 7.14 8.21 23.11
CA ILE A 130 8.00 7.30 23.88
C ILE A 130 9.27 8.00 24.39
N PRO A 131 10.07 8.70 23.56
CA PRO A 131 11.29 9.32 24.04
C PRO A 131 11.05 10.50 24.98
N VAL A 132 9.98 11.29 24.76
CA VAL A 132 9.64 12.40 25.67
C VAL A 132 9.25 11.87 27.05
N GLU A 133 8.41 10.82 27.10
CA GLU A 133 8.03 10.20 28.38
C GLU A 133 9.23 9.57 29.09
N PHE A 134 10.12 8.93 28.33
CA PHE A 134 11.36 8.38 28.85
C PHE A 134 12.29 9.49 29.38
N ALA A 135 12.48 10.58 28.65
CA ALA A 135 13.30 11.72 29.07
C ALA A 135 12.78 12.36 30.36
N ARG A 136 11.45 12.51 30.50
CA ARG A 136 10.84 13.02 31.74
C ARG A 136 11.17 12.13 32.95
N LYS A 137 11.07 10.81 32.80
CA LYS A 137 11.30 9.85 33.89
C LYS A 137 12.78 9.70 34.24
N ALA A 138 13.64 9.59 33.22
CA ALA A 138 15.06 9.29 33.41
C ALA A 138 15.91 10.53 33.72
N CYS A 139 15.54 11.70 33.18
CA CYS A 139 16.33 12.93 33.27
C CYS A 139 15.69 14.03 34.13
N LEU A 140 14.53 13.74 34.75
CA LEU A 140 13.78 14.66 35.62
C LEU A 140 13.48 16.04 34.98
N VAL A 141 13.39 16.08 33.64
CA VAL A 141 13.10 17.32 32.91
C VAL A 141 11.59 17.56 32.92
N GLN A 142 11.16 18.71 33.43
CA GLN A 142 9.78 19.18 33.30
C GLN A 142 9.58 19.72 31.88
N ILE A 143 9.15 18.84 30.98
CA ILE A 143 8.74 19.20 29.62
C ILE A 143 7.24 19.42 29.65
N ASP A 144 6.81 20.64 29.33
CA ASP A 144 5.40 20.98 29.16
C ASP A 144 4.88 20.33 27.87
N SER A 145 4.49 19.06 27.98
CA SER A 145 4.21 18.22 26.82
C SER A 145 2.73 18.24 26.48
N ASN A 146 2.21 19.36 25.98
CA ASN A 146 0.93 19.33 25.28
C ASN A 146 1.05 18.67 23.89
N ILE A 147 1.78 17.55 23.82
CA ILE A 147 2.04 16.74 22.61
C ILE A 147 0.71 16.19 22.09
N MET A 148 -0.12 15.67 23.00
CA MET A 148 -1.45 15.16 22.69
C MET A 148 -2.39 16.23 22.13
N GLY A 149 -2.22 17.51 22.50
CA GLY A 149 -3.10 18.59 22.06
C GLY A 149 -3.06 18.86 20.56
N ILE A 150 -1.99 18.50 19.86
CA ILE A 150 -1.83 18.73 18.41
C ILE A 150 -1.86 17.40 17.64
N GLU A 151 -1.17 16.37 18.12
CA GLU A 151 -1.06 15.10 17.40
C GLU A 151 -2.38 14.31 17.35
N LEU A 152 -3.18 14.34 18.42
CA LEU A 152 -4.45 13.62 18.46
C LEU A 152 -5.50 14.24 17.51
N PRO A 153 -5.73 15.57 17.49
CA PRO A 153 -6.61 16.19 16.49
C PRO A 153 -6.17 15.93 15.05
N GLN A 154 -4.87 15.96 14.79
CA GLN A 154 -4.34 15.62 13.47
C GLN A 154 -4.71 14.19 13.08
N LEU A 155 -4.45 13.21 13.95
CA LEU A 155 -4.76 11.79 13.69
C LEU A 155 -6.25 11.57 13.42
N ILE A 156 -7.13 12.17 14.24
CA ILE A 156 -8.59 12.07 14.06
C ILE A 156 -9.00 12.69 12.73
N THR A 157 -8.53 13.90 12.44
CA THR A 157 -8.86 14.62 11.21
C THR A 157 -8.39 13.83 9.99
N TYR A 158 -7.18 13.28 10.04
CA TYR A 158 -6.66 12.49 8.94
C TYR A 158 -7.43 11.17 8.75
N THR A 159 -7.84 10.53 9.85
CA THR A 159 -8.71 9.34 9.81
C THR A 159 -10.01 9.64 9.04
N CYS A 160 -10.66 10.77 9.33
CA CYS A 160 -11.87 11.19 8.63
C CYS A 160 -11.62 11.37 7.12
N PHE A 161 -10.50 12.00 6.74
CA PHE A 161 -10.15 12.16 5.33
C PHE A 161 -9.85 10.83 4.62
N VAL A 162 -9.11 9.92 5.26
CA VAL A 162 -8.82 8.59 4.68
C VAL A 162 -10.10 7.79 4.50
N MET A 163 -11.01 7.80 5.47
CA MET A 163 -12.31 7.14 5.33
C MET A 163 -13.15 7.75 4.21
N LEU A 164 -13.23 9.09 4.15
CA LEU A 164 -13.99 9.81 3.11
C LEU A 164 -13.41 9.54 1.72
N ASN A 165 -12.11 9.71 1.54
CA ASN A 165 -11.42 9.50 0.27
C ASN A 165 -11.44 8.02 -0.14
N GLY A 166 -11.32 7.09 0.81
CA GLY A 166 -11.49 5.65 0.56
C GLY A 166 -12.90 5.31 0.10
N TYR A 167 -13.93 5.87 0.73
CA TYR A 167 -15.33 5.70 0.33
C TYR A 167 -15.60 6.26 -1.08
N LEU A 168 -15.12 7.48 -1.37
CA LEU A 168 -15.28 8.11 -2.68
C LEU A 168 -14.53 7.32 -3.77
N SER A 169 -13.31 6.89 -3.49
CA SER A 169 -12.52 6.02 -4.38
C SER A 169 -13.28 4.72 -4.67
N PHE A 170 -13.82 4.06 -3.65
CA PHE A 170 -14.62 2.85 -3.81
C PHE A 170 -15.88 3.10 -4.65
N LYS A 171 -16.60 4.21 -4.43
CA LYS A 171 -17.81 4.54 -5.19
C LYS A 171 -17.55 4.89 -6.65
N ILE A 172 -16.41 5.49 -6.95
CA ILE A 172 -15.96 5.74 -8.33
C ILE A 172 -15.55 4.41 -8.99
N TYR A 173 -14.94 3.51 -8.21
CA TYR A 173 -14.39 2.24 -8.71
C TYR A 173 -15.38 1.07 -8.77
N GLN A 174 -16.47 1.08 -8.01
CA GLN A 174 -17.45 -0.02 -7.91
C GLN A 174 -17.82 -0.68 -9.26
N PRO A 175 -18.08 0.04 -10.36
CA PRO A 175 -18.40 -0.59 -11.65
C PRO A 175 -17.21 -1.35 -12.29
N PHE A 176 -15.96 -0.97 -11.99
CA PHE A 176 -14.75 -1.60 -12.52
C PHE A 176 -14.18 -2.67 -11.59
N ALA A 177 -14.50 -2.62 -10.30
CA ALA A 177 -14.10 -3.60 -9.28
C ALA A 177 -14.43 -5.03 -9.66
N PHE A 178 -15.67 -5.24 -10.08
CA PHE A 178 -16.17 -6.57 -10.41
C PHE A 178 -15.48 -7.13 -11.66
N VAL A 179 -15.24 -6.29 -12.67
CA VAL A 179 -14.57 -6.71 -13.92
C VAL A 179 -13.14 -7.13 -13.64
N TYR A 180 -12.36 -6.30 -12.94
CA TYR A 180 -10.98 -6.66 -12.60
C TYR A 180 -10.89 -7.86 -11.68
N PHE A 181 -11.73 -7.93 -10.64
CA PHE A 181 -11.79 -9.10 -9.77
C PHE A 181 -12.09 -10.37 -10.59
N SER A 182 -13.06 -10.32 -11.51
CA SER A 182 -13.39 -11.45 -12.37
C SER A 182 -12.20 -11.87 -13.26
N VAL A 183 -11.52 -10.92 -13.90
CA VAL A 183 -10.37 -11.20 -14.77
C VAL A 183 -9.19 -11.76 -13.97
N SER A 184 -8.87 -11.17 -12.83
CA SER A 184 -7.79 -11.63 -11.95
C SER A 184 -8.09 -13.00 -11.36
N PHE A 185 -9.33 -13.24 -10.93
CA PHE A 185 -9.77 -14.53 -10.41
C PHE A 185 -9.74 -15.61 -11.50
N THR A 186 -10.26 -15.34 -12.70
CA THR A 186 -10.16 -16.26 -13.83
C THR A 186 -8.70 -16.56 -14.20
N SER A 187 -7.83 -15.54 -14.22
CA SER A 187 -6.40 -15.72 -14.49
C SER A 187 -5.72 -16.59 -13.42
N PHE A 188 -6.04 -16.35 -12.14
CA PHE A 188 -5.56 -17.16 -11.03
C PHE A 188 -6.03 -18.62 -11.14
N MET A 189 -7.31 -18.84 -11.45
CA MET A 189 -7.87 -20.18 -11.63
C MET A 189 -7.23 -20.91 -12.82
N CYS A 190 -6.97 -20.21 -13.94
CA CYS A 190 -6.22 -20.75 -15.07
C CYS A 190 -4.79 -21.16 -14.66
N ALA A 191 -4.06 -20.28 -13.98
CA ALA A 191 -2.71 -20.58 -13.50
C ALA A 191 -2.69 -21.77 -12.53
N TRP A 192 -3.69 -21.87 -11.66
CA TRP A 192 -3.85 -22.99 -10.74
C TRP A 192 -4.11 -24.32 -11.45
N ASN A 193 -5.00 -24.33 -12.45
CA ASN A 193 -5.27 -25.52 -13.25
C ASN A 193 -4.05 -25.97 -14.06
N VAL A 194 -3.36 -25.01 -14.71
CA VAL A 194 -2.10 -25.28 -15.42
C VAL A 194 -1.07 -25.90 -14.48
N LYS A 195 -0.91 -25.37 -13.25
CA LYS A 195 0.00 -25.94 -12.26
C LYS A 195 -0.37 -27.38 -11.87
N ASN A 196 -1.66 -27.68 -11.73
CA ASN A 196 -2.12 -29.03 -11.39
C ASN A 196 -1.91 -30.01 -12.54
N ASP A 197 -2.19 -29.60 -13.78
CA ASP A 197 -2.02 -30.44 -14.98
C ASP A 197 -0.53 -30.67 -15.29
N PHE A 198 0.31 -29.64 -15.21
CA PHE A 198 1.76 -29.79 -15.30
C PHE A 198 2.31 -30.69 -14.20
N GLY A 199 1.84 -30.51 -12.96
CA GLY A 199 2.25 -31.35 -11.84
C GLY A 199 1.90 -32.83 -12.04
N ARG A 200 0.75 -33.12 -12.66
CA ARG A 200 0.32 -34.47 -12.97
C ARG A 200 1.11 -35.07 -14.13
N GLY A 201 1.27 -34.33 -15.24
CA GLY A 201 2.08 -34.76 -16.38
C GLY A 201 3.54 -35.02 -16.01
N LEU A 202 4.13 -34.18 -15.16
CA LEU A 202 5.50 -34.37 -14.66
C LEU A 202 5.63 -35.64 -13.82
N LYS A 203 4.66 -35.92 -12.95
CA LYS A 203 4.64 -37.15 -12.13
C LYS A 203 4.52 -38.41 -13.00
N GLU A 204 3.66 -38.37 -14.02
CA GLU A 204 3.48 -39.48 -14.97
C GLU A 204 4.76 -39.72 -15.80
N ALA A 205 5.43 -38.66 -16.25
CA ALA A 205 6.70 -38.75 -16.98
C ALA A 205 7.83 -39.34 -16.12
N ILE A 206 7.96 -38.91 -14.86
CA ILE A 206 8.95 -39.46 -13.91
C ILE A 206 8.66 -40.95 -13.64
N ALA A 207 7.40 -41.31 -13.42
CA ALA A 207 7.01 -42.71 -13.19
C ALA A 207 7.33 -43.61 -14.40
N SER A 208 7.04 -43.14 -15.62
CA SER A 208 7.33 -43.85 -16.87
C SER A 208 8.84 -44.08 -17.06
N ASN A 209 9.66 -43.04 -16.85
CA ASN A 209 11.12 -43.17 -16.94
C ASN A 209 11.69 -44.13 -15.89
N LYS A 210 11.17 -44.11 -14.65
CA LYS A 210 11.60 -45.02 -13.58
C LYS A 210 11.22 -46.48 -13.87
N MET A 211 10.10 -46.72 -14.56
CA MET A 211 9.75 -48.08 -15.03
C MET A 211 10.69 -48.53 -16.15
N LYS A 212 10.95 -47.68 -17.16
CA LYS A 212 11.91 -47.99 -18.25
C LYS A 212 13.31 -48.30 -17.73
N SER A 213 13.82 -47.53 -16.77
CA SER A 213 15.16 -47.76 -16.20
C SER A 213 15.26 -49.06 -15.39
N LYS A 214 14.15 -49.56 -14.82
CA LYS A 214 14.11 -50.85 -14.11
C LYS A 214 14.05 -52.06 -15.04
N GLN A 215 13.62 -51.91 -16.30
CA GLN A 215 13.58 -52.99 -17.28
C GLN A 215 14.91 -53.20 -18.02
N LEU A 216 15.76 -52.17 -18.11
CA LEU A 216 17.07 -52.25 -18.78
C LEU A 216 18.12 -53.19 -18.14
N PRO A 217 18.24 -53.38 -16.80
CA PRO A 217 19.32 -54.19 -16.24
C PRO A 217 19.17 -55.70 -16.48
N ASN A 218 18.01 -56.18 -16.96
CA ASN A 218 17.78 -57.61 -17.18
C ASN A 218 18.11 -58.09 -18.61
N ILE A 219 18.42 -57.17 -19.55
CA ILE A 219 18.79 -57.52 -20.93
C ILE A 219 20.32 -57.60 -21.09
N GLN A 220 21.08 -56.81 -20.32
CA GLN A 220 22.56 -56.86 -20.38
C GLN A 220 23.17 -58.12 -19.73
N SER A 221 22.43 -58.85 -18.89
CA SER A 221 22.87 -60.15 -18.37
C SER A 221 22.55 -61.34 -19.26
N ILE A 222 21.83 -61.15 -20.38
CA ILE A 222 21.46 -62.23 -21.31
C ILE A 222 22.34 -62.20 -22.59
N VAL A 223 23.07 -61.11 -22.84
CA VAL A 223 23.80 -60.89 -24.12
C VAL A 223 25.33 -61.08 -23.97
N ILE A 224 25.84 -61.59 -22.84
CA ILE A 224 27.30 -61.75 -22.63
C ILE A 224 27.80 -63.20 -22.85
N ASP A 225 26.94 -64.20 -23.07
CA ASP A 225 27.38 -65.60 -23.14
C ASP A 225 27.68 -66.18 -24.54
N ASP A 226 27.49 -65.43 -25.64
CA ASP A 226 27.54 -66.05 -27.00
C ASP A 226 28.75 -65.70 -27.90
N ASP A 227 29.66 -64.78 -27.51
CA ASP A 227 30.72 -64.32 -28.44
C ASP A 227 32.14 -64.86 -28.17
N GLU A 228 32.31 -65.85 -27.28
CA GLU A 228 33.63 -66.43 -26.98
C GLU A 228 33.93 -67.76 -27.71
N VAL A 229 33.34 -68.02 -28.89
CA VAL A 229 33.77 -69.17 -29.71
C VAL A 229 33.62 -68.87 -31.20
N GLN A 230 34.59 -68.18 -31.81
CA GLN A 230 35.10 -68.48 -33.17
C GLN A 230 36.15 -67.47 -33.62
N GLN A 231 37.38 -67.63 -33.12
CA GLN A 231 38.60 -67.24 -33.86
C GLN A 231 39.71 -68.23 -33.52
N GLN A 232 39.70 -69.41 -34.15
CA GLN A 232 40.91 -70.17 -34.48
C GLN A 232 40.57 -71.32 -35.45
N SER A 233 41.48 -71.49 -36.42
CA SER A 233 41.56 -72.44 -37.55
C SER A 233 40.68 -72.18 -38.76
#